data_AF-A0A7J3JSY4-F1
#
_entry.id   AF-A0A7J3JSY4-F1
#
_cell.length_a   1.000
_cell.length_b   1.000
_cell.length_c   1.000
_cell.angle_alpha   90.00
_cell.angle_beta   90.00
_cell.angle_gamma   90.00
#
_symmetry.space_group_name_H-M   'P 1'
#
loop_
_entity.id
_entity.type
_entity.pdbx_description
1 polymer ?
#
loop_
_entity_poly.entity_id
_entity_poly.type
_entity_poly.pdbx_seq_one_letter_code
_entity_poly.pdbx_strand_id
1 'polypeptide(L)'
;MGTHMIYNPIKLSEIVEKNVVYLSNGKIFRKYYRFRATKFYGGSSTGDIVGCNLSCKYCWSLGTNTSPAIKGIGFYVDPEEAALRLLSIASQKSFKYIRLSGGEPTIGFDHILQLLKNISKSALFDKIRFILETNGILIGYKKNYAGELSKFPFVTVRVSLKGCSPNEFNAITGAGEEFYDYQLKAIKYLFENNVDTIVAITISFCNKDSFSRLVQQLLELGEDIIDRIELEVVKLYPSIAKRLCKSKIYPWIAIDPRKNVLLRGEAIERILREGCRGNVDKDPSRSQGRLNI
;
A
#
# COMPACT_ATOMS: atom_id res chain seq x y z
N MET A 1 30.30 -2.34 -8.05
CA MET A 1 28.83 -2.32 -8.20
C MET A 1 28.26 -3.18 -7.10
N GLY A 2 27.57 -2.59 -6.11
CA GLY A 2 26.94 -3.38 -5.06
C GLY A 2 25.79 -4.17 -5.67
N THR A 3 25.82 -5.50 -5.56
CA THR A 3 24.71 -6.38 -5.91
C THR A 3 23.50 -5.95 -5.10
N HIS A 4 22.56 -5.24 -5.74
CA HIS A 4 21.24 -5.05 -5.15
C HIS A 4 20.64 -6.45 -4.98
N MET A 5 20.56 -6.93 -3.74
CA MET A 5 19.90 -8.19 -3.45
C MET A 5 18.42 -8.05 -3.82
N ILE A 6 18.06 -8.62 -4.95
CA ILE A 6 16.70 -8.77 -5.41
C ILE A 6 16.00 -9.78 -4.49
N TYR A 7 14.83 -9.43 -3.97
CA TYR A 7 14.05 -10.34 -3.13
C TYR A 7 12.78 -10.82 -3.83
N ASN A 8 12.31 -11.98 -3.39
CA ASN A 8 11.06 -12.58 -3.84
C ASN A 8 9.91 -12.15 -2.90
N PRO A 9 8.91 -11.39 -3.39
CA PRO A 9 7.79 -10.91 -2.57
C PRO A 9 6.84 -12.03 -2.14
N ILE A 10 6.78 -13.17 -2.85
CA ILE A 10 5.98 -14.33 -2.41
C ILE A 10 6.60 -14.96 -1.16
N LYS A 11 7.92 -15.21 -1.17
CA LYS A 11 8.65 -15.70 0.02
C LYS A 11 8.57 -14.70 1.17
N LEU A 12 8.63 -13.40 0.87
CA LEU A 12 8.45 -12.37 1.89
C LEU A 12 7.04 -12.37 2.48
N SER A 13 5.99 -12.60 1.67
CA SER A 13 4.62 -12.76 2.17
C SER A 13 4.52 -13.86 3.23
N GLU A 14 5.13 -15.03 3.00
CA GLU A 14 5.12 -16.15 3.97
C GLU A 14 5.79 -15.78 5.30
N ILE A 15 6.90 -15.04 5.24
CA ILE A 15 7.61 -14.58 6.43
C ILE A 15 6.78 -13.53 7.17
N VAL A 16 6.19 -12.57 6.44
CA VAL A 16 5.37 -11.51 7.03
C VAL A 16 4.12 -12.10 7.65
N GLU A 17 3.45 -13.04 6.98
CA GLU A 17 2.23 -13.70 7.47
C GLU A 17 2.44 -14.32 8.85
N LYS A 18 3.54 -15.05 9.06
CA LYS A 18 3.92 -15.63 10.36
C LYS A 18 4.10 -14.61 11.49
N ASN A 19 4.31 -13.33 11.16
CA ASN A 19 4.52 -12.25 12.13
C ASN A 19 3.30 -11.34 12.31
N VAL A 20 2.29 -11.46 11.44
CA VAL A 20 1.11 -10.58 11.45
C VAL A 20 -0.21 -11.34 11.51
N VAL A 21 -0.16 -12.68 11.46
CA VAL A 21 -1.30 -13.57 11.59
C VAL A 21 -0.97 -14.69 12.58
N TYR A 22 -1.92 -15.04 13.43
CA TYR A 22 -1.86 -16.29 14.21
C TYR A 22 -3.25 -16.90 14.35
N LEU A 23 -3.29 -18.19 14.70
CA LEU A 23 -4.51 -18.92 15.04
C LEU A 23 -4.55 -19.17 16.54
N SER A 24 -5.70 -18.95 17.17
CA SER A 24 -5.93 -19.30 18.57
C SER A 24 -7.38 -19.73 18.75
N ASN A 25 -7.60 -20.90 19.36
CA ASN A 25 -8.93 -21.47 19.62
C ASN A 25 -9.83 -21.51 18.37
N GLY A 26 -9.26 -21.88 17.21
CA GLY A 26 -9.98 -21.93 15.92
C GLY A 26 -10.29 -20.57 15.30
N LYS A 27 -9.90 -19.45 15.93
CA LYS A 27 -10.05 -18.10 15.38
C LYS A 27 -8.75 -17.60 14.78
N ILE A 28 -8.86 -16.92 13.64
CA ILE A 28 -7.74 -16.21 13.02
C ILE A 28 -7.64 -14.80 13.57
N PHE A 29 -6.42 -14.37 13.88
CA PHE A 29 -6.12 -13.02 14.32
C PHE A 29 -5.17 -12.37 13.34
N ARG A 30 -5.39 -11.09 13.05
CA ARG A 30 -4.51 -10.29 12.20
C ARG A 30 -4.05 -9.05 12.96
N LYS A 31 -2.82 -8.63 12.70
CA LYS A 31 -2.21 -7.45 13.31
C LYS A 31 -2.62 -6.15 12.61
N TYR A 32 -3.14 -5.22 13.39
CA TYR A 32 -3.52 -3.86 12.99
C TYR A 32 -2.67 -2.85 13.74
N TYR A 33 -2.33 -1.74 13.08
CA TYR A 33 -1.67 -0.61 13.71
C TYR A 33 -2.68 0.28 14.43
N ARG A 34 -3.82 0.58 13.78
CA ARG A 34 -4.90 1.41 14.32
C ARG A 34 -6.17 1.36 13.47
N PHE A 35 -7.27 1.82 14.06
CA PHE A 35 -8.52 2.13 13.38
C PHE A 35 -8.81 3.62 13.49
N ARG A 36 -9.18 4.29 12.39
CA ARG A 36 -9.40 5.75 12.39
C ARG A 36 -10.31 6.23 11.28
N ALA A 37 -10.89 7.41 11.47
CA ALA A 37 -11.50 8.20 10.41
C ALA A 37 -10.43 8.83 9.51
N THR A 38 -10.67 8.88 8.20
CA THR A 38 -9.79 9.53 7.23
C THR A 38 -10.58 10.32 6.19
N LYS A 39 -9.91 11.24 5.49
CA LYS A 39 -10.52 12.06 4.43
C LYS A 39 -10.54 11.39 3.04
N PHE A 40 -10.00 10.17 2.92
CA PHE A 40 -9.97 9.45 1.64
C PHE A 40 -11.39 9.07 1.20
N TYR A 41 -11.67 9.14 -0.10
CA TYR A 41 -12.97 8.85 -0.70
C TYR A 41 -14.12 9.72 -0.17
N GLY A 42 -13.83 10.99 0.18
CA GLY A 42 -14.80 11.89 0.81
C GLY A 42 -15.08 11.59 2.28
N GLY A 43 -14.38 10.62 2.87
CA GLY A 43 -14.57 10.16 4.24
C GLY A 43 -14.60 8.64 4.32
N SER A 44 -13.69 8.05 5.09
CA SER A 44 -13.66 6.59 5.25
C SER A 44 -13.26 6.15 6.65
N SER A 45 -13.84 5.02 7.08
CA SER A 45 -13.39 4.23 8.21
C SER A 45 -12.22 3.35 7.77
N THR A 46 -11.05 3.52 8.36
CA THR A 46 -9.81 2.89 7.91
C THR A 46 -9.18 2.02 8.99
N GLY A 47 -8.90 0.77 8.65
CA GLY A 47 -7.98 -0.08 9.38
C GLY A 47 -6.59 -0.01 8.75
N ASP A 48 -5.64 0.62 9.43
CA ASP A 48 -4.23 0.59 9.01
C ASP A 48 -3.64 -0.74 9.52
N ILE A 49 -3.34 -1.68 8.63
CA ILE A 49 -2.76 -3.00 8.95
C ILE A 49 -1.22 -2.96 9.01
N VAL A 50 -0.64 -3.99 9.63
CA VAL A 50 0.82 -4.17 9.77
C VAL A 50 1.31 -5.22 8.77
N GLY A 51 2.47 -4.99 8.17
CA GLY A 51 3.15 -5.95 7.30
C GLY A 51 2.83 -5.75 5.81
N CYS A 52 3.87 -5.82 4.98
CA CYS A 52 3.77 -5.77 3.53
C CYS A 52 4.86 -6.64 2.91
N ASN A 53 4.57 -7.22 1.75
CA ASN A 53 5.52 -8.00 0.96
C ASN A 53 6.31 -7.17 -0.06
N LEU A 54 6.26 -5.84 0.05
CA LEU A 54 7.07 -4.90 -0.74
C LEU A 54 7.75 -3.86 0.16
N SER A 55 8.90 -3.37 -0.30
CA SER A 55 9.72 -2.34 0.35
C SER A 55 9.84 -1.06 -0.48
N CYS A 56 8.71 -0.57 -1.00
CA CYS A 56 8.65 0.61 -1.86
C CYS A 56 9.37 1.81 -1.21
N LYS A 57 10.33 2.44 -1.91
CA LYS A 57 11.13 3.53 -1.33
C LYS A 57 10.30 4.75 -0.92
N TYR A 58 9.14 4.94 -1.55
CA TYR A 58 8.19 6.00 -1.25
C TYR A 58 7.10 5.62 -0.23
N CYS A 59 7.09 4.40 0.32
CA CYS A 59 6.03 3.94 1.21
C CYS A 59 5.93 4.79 2.49
N TRP A 60 4.77 5.40 2.75
CA TRP A 60 4.56 6.22 3.95
C TRP A 60 4.50 5.38 5.24
N SER A 61 4.07 4.12 5.12
CA SER A 61 3.90 3.15 6.22
C SER A 61 5.07 2.18 6.36
N LEU A 62 6.24 2.47 5.76
CA LEU A 62 7.40 1.58 5.82
C LEU A 62 7.76 1.18 7.26
N GLY A 63 7.64 2.12 8.21
CA GLY A 63 7.90 1.90 9.63
C GLY A 63 6.98 0.88 10.32
N THR A 64 5.86 0.50 9.72
CA THR A 64 4.96 -0.56 10.23
C THR A 64 5.05 -1.84 9.39
N ASN A 65 5.87 -1.87 8.33
CA ASN A 65 5.84 -2.96 7.35
C ASN A 65 7.14 -3.75 7.21
N THR A 66 8.24 -3.24 7.77
CA THR A 66 9.56 -3.89 7.67
C THR A 66 10.02 -4.44 9.02
N SER A 67 10.80 -5.53 8.99
CA SER A 67 11.53 -6.02 10.17
C SER A 67 12.54 -4.97 10.67
N PRO A 68 12.77 -4.84 12.00
CA PRO A 68 12.14 -5.58 13.09
C PRO A 68 10.78 -5.01 13.53
N ALA A 69 10.35 -3.87 12.98
CA ALA A 69 9.20 -3.11 13.46
C ALA A 69 7.90 -3.92 13.50
N ILE A 70 7.67 -4.79 12.51
CA ILE A 70 6.48 -5.67 12.45
C ILE A 70 6.31 -6.54 13.71
N LYS A 71 7.38 -6.85 14.45
CA LYS A 71 7.31 -7.65 15.68
C LYS A 71 6.75 -6.85 16.85
N GLY A 72 7.19 -5.60 17.02
CA GLY A 72 6.87 -4.78 18.20
C GLY A 72 5.67 -3.84 18.05
N ILE A 73 5.15 -3.61 16.84
CA ILE A 73 4.12 -2.60 16.59
C ILE A 73 2.73 -3.17 16.32
N GLY A 74 1.68 -2.48 16.77
CA GLY A 74 0.29 -2.87 16.54
C GLY A 74 -0.23 -3.90 17.52
N PHE A 75 -1.47 -4.33 17.30
CA PHE A 75 -2.21 -5.26 18.14
C PHE A 75 -3.00 -6.24 17.26
N TYR A 76 -3.29 -7.42 17.79
CA TYR A 76 -4.01 -8.45 17.06
C TYR A 76 -5.51 -8.36 17.34
N VAL A 77 -6.30 -8.52 16.28
CA VAL A 77 -7.76 -8.56 16.35
C VAL A 77 -8.29 -9.67 15.46
N ASP A 78 -9.37 -10.30 15.88
CA ASP A 78 -10.11 -11.22 15.04
C ASP A 78 -10.99 -10.46 14.02
N PRO A 79 -11.59 -11.14 13.02
CA PRO A 79 -12.38 -10.50 11.99
C PRO A 79 -13.69 -9.88 12.49
N GLU A 80 -14.27 -10.37 13.58
CA GLU A 80 -15.51 -9.85 14.16
C GLU A 80 -15.23 -8.51 14.85
N GLU A 81 -14.20 -8.48 15.69
CA GLU A 81 -13.75 -7.26 16.34
C GLU A 81 -13.33 -6.18 15.32
N ALA A 82 -12.59 -6.57 14.28
CA ALA A 82 -12.22 -5.65 13.21
C ALA A 82 -13.45 -5.07 12.49
N ALA A 83 -14.47 -5.90 12.20
CA ALA A 83 -15.72 -5.45 11.59
C ALA A 83 -16.43 -4.43 12.50
N LEU A 84 -16.58 -4.74 13.79
CA LEU A 84 -17.23 -3.87 14.78
C LEU A 84 -16.55 -2.50 14.87
N ARG A 85 -15.22 -2.47 14.98
CA ARG A 85 -14.43 -1.22 15.04
C ARG A 85 -14.62 -0.38 13.77
N LEU A 86 -14.57 -1.01 12.59
CA LEU A 86 -14.74 -0.31 11.32
C LEU A 86 -16.16 0.23 11.13
N LEU A 87 -17.17 -0.59 11.41
CA LEU A 87 -18.58 -0.22 11.31
C LEU A 87 -18.96 0.88 12.31
N SER A 88 -18.43 0.83 13.54
CA SER A 88 -18.65 1.86 14.54
C SER A 88 -18.19 3.24 14.07
N ILE A 89 -16.95 3.32 13.55
CA ILE A 89 -16.42 4.58 12.99
C ILE A 89 -17.25 5.03 11.78
N ALA A 90 -17.62 4.10 10.89
CA ALA A 90 -18.42 4.43 9.71
C ALA A 90 -19.79 4.99 10.09
N SER A 91 -20.46 4.36 11.07
CA SER A 91 -21.75 4.81 11.62
C SER A 91 -21.65 6.20 12.25
N GLN A 92 -20.72 6.37 13.20
CA GLN A 92 -20.54 7.63 13.96
C GLN A 92 -20.21 8.83 13.07
N LYS A 93 -19.55 8.59 11.93
CA LYS A 93 -19.15 9.64 10.98
C LYS A 93 -20.01 9.68 9.72
N SER A 94 -21.04 8.82 9.63
CA SER A 94 -21.88 8.67 8.44
C SER A 94 -21.06 8.43 7.15
N PHE A 95 -19.97 7.67 7.26
CA PHE A 95 -19.12 7.34 6.12
C PHE A 95 -19.71 6.20 5.30
N LYS A 96 -19.64 6.35 3.98
CA LYS A 96 -20.01 5.33 3.00
C LYS A 96 -18.87 4.37 2.67
N TYR A 97 -17.64 4.66 3.10
CA TYR A 97 -16.47 3.87 2.75
C TYR A 97 -15.78 3.28 3.97
N ILE A 98 -15.50 1.99 3.89
CA ILE A 98 -14.59 1.26 4.77
C ILE A 98 -13.37 0.86 3.94
N ARG A 99 -12.17 0.90 4.51
CA ARG A 99 -10.97 0.43 3.80
C ARG A 99 -9.95 -0.21 4.72
N LEU A 100 -9.16 -1.11 4.15
CA LEU A 100 -7.88 -1.54 4.72
C LEU A 100 -6.73 -0.89 3.96
N SER A 101 -5.74 -0.37 4.69
CA SER A 101 -4.57 0.31 4.11
C SER A 101 -3.34 0.11 5.01
N GLY A 102 -2.25 0.83 4.73
CA GLY A 102 -1.02 0.80 5.53
C GLY A 102 -0.09 -0.37 5.19
N GLY A 103 -0.59 -1.60 5.07
CA GLY A 103 0.18 -2.80 4.72
C GLY A 103 -0.31 -3.46 3.43
N GLU A 104 0.01 -4.75 3.24
CA GLU A 104 -0.59 -5.58 2.20
C GLU A 104 -1.71 -6.44 2.80
N PRO A 105 -3.00 -6.09 2.58
CA PRO A 105 -4.11 -6.77 3.23
C PRO A 105 -4.27 -8.21 2.78
N THR A 106 -3.85 -8.56 1.55
CA THR A 106 -4.01 -9.93 1.02
C THR A 106 -3.10 -10.98 1.66
N ILE A 107 -2.07 -10.58 2.41
CA ILE A 107 -1.37 -11.49 3.35
C ILE A 107 -2.39 -11.85 4.44
N GLY A 108 -2.58 -13.11 4.86
CA GLY A 108 -3.63 -13.45 5.83
C GLY A 108 -5.04 -13.36 5.26
N PHE A 109 -5.21 -13.77 3.99
CA PHE A 109 -6.44 -13.58 3.21
C PHE A 109 -7.72 -14.09 3.89
N ASP A 110 -7.65 -15.21 4.62
CA ASP A 110 -8.80 -15.75 5.35
C ASP A 110 -9.37 -14.78 6.39
N HIS A 111 -8.52 -13.91 6.99
CA HIS A 111 -8.97 -12.86 7.89
C HIS A 111 -9.84 -11.84 7.14
N ILE A 112 -9.45 -11.45 5.92
CA ILE A 112 -10.26 -10.53 5.08
C ILE A 112 -11.60 -11.17 4.74
N LEU A 113 -11.63 -12.43 4.30
CA LEU A 113 -12.89 -13.08 3.91
C LEU A 113 -13.87 -13.14 5.08
N GLN A 114 -13.39 -13.47 6.27
CA GLN A 114 -14.21 -13.47 7.49
C GLN A 114 -14.64 -12.06 7.90
N LEU A 115 -13.77 -11.06 7.73
CA LEU A 115 -14.07 -9.64 7.99
C LEU A 115 -15.20 -9.16 7.07
N LEU A 116 -15.08 -9.42 5.76
CA LEU A 116 -16.10 -9.09 4.76
C LEU A 116 -17.42 -9.79 5.07
N LYS A 117 -17.37 -11.06 5.47
CA LYS A 117 -18.56 -11.81 5.92
C LYS A 117 -19.21 -11.16 7.14
N ASN A 118 -18.44 -10.70 8.12
CA ASN A 118 -19.00 -10.01 9.29
C ASN A 118 -19.60 -8.65 8.93
N ILE A 119 -18.96 -7.88 8.05
CA ILE A 119 -19.50 -6.62 7.54
C ILE A 119 -20.80 -6.86 6.75
N SER A 120 -20.88 -7.94 5.97
CA SER A 120 -22.05 -8.29 5.16
C SER A 120 -23.31 -8.59 5.97
N LYS A 121 -23.16 -8.94 7.26
CA LYS A 121 -24.28 -9.18 8.18
C LYS A 121 -24.76 -7.91 8.88
N SER A 122 -24.10 -6.78 8.68
CA SER A 122 -24.45 -5.53 9.36
C SER A 122 -25.60 -4.80 8.68
N ALA A 123 -26.41 -4.07 9.45
CA ALA A 123 -27.48 -3.21 8.93
C ALA A 123 -26.98 -2.05 8.05
N LEU A 124 -25.66 -1.83 7.99
CA LEU A 124 -25.03 -0.80 7.14
C LEU A 124 -24.59 -1.34 5.78
N PHE A 125 -24.64 -2.66 5.55
CA PHE A 125 -24.10 -3.32 4.36
C PHE A 125 -24.50 -2.64 3.04
N ASP A 126 -25.79 -2.38 2.82
CA ASP A 126 -26.28 -1.77 1.57
C ASP A 126 -25.89 -0.29 1.40
N LYS A 127 -25.31 0.32 2.44
CA LYS A 127 -24.96 1.75 2.48
C LYS A 127 -23.45 1.99 2.44
N ILE A 128 -22.65 0.92 2.49
CA ILE A 128 -21.19 1.00 2.56
C ILE A 128 -20.53 0.29 1.37
N ARG A 129 -19.37 0.81 0.98
CA ARG A 129 -18.43 0.16 0.07
C ARG A 129 -17.15 -0.15 0.81
N PHE A 130 -16.59 -1.33 0.57
CA PHE A 130 -15.32 -1.75 1.14
C PHE A 130 -14.21 -1.65 0.11
N ILE A 131 -13.24 -0.78 0.34
CA ILE A 131 -12.10 -0.59 -0.54
C ILE A 131 -10.92 -1.44 -0.04
N LEU A 132 -10.58 -2.48 -0.81
CA LEU A 132 -9.41 -3.32 -0.56
C LEU A 132 -8.22 -2.77 -1.35
N GLU A 133 -7.31 -2.07 -0.69
CA GLU A 133 -6.10 -1.53 -1.33
C GLU A 133 -4.96 -2.54 -1.29
N THR A 134 -4.51 -2.99 -2.45
CA THR A 134 -3.51 -4.06 -2.58
C THR A 134 -2.48 -3.73 -3.64
N ASN A 135 -1.28 -4.29 -3.54
CA ASN A 135 -0.34 -4.32 -4.66
C ASN A 135 -0.69 -5.39 -5.71
N GLY A 136 -1.66 -6.26 -5.46
CA GLY A 136 -2.16 -7.27 -6.41
C GLY A 136 -1.30 -8.52 -6.53
N ILE A 137 -0.05 -8.54 -6.04
CA ILE A 137 0.89 -9.66 -6.27
C ILE A 137 0.31 -11.00 -5.80
N LEU A 138 -0.30 -11.05 -4.60
CA LEU A 138 -0.87 -12.29 -4.08
C LEU A 138 -2.14 -12.73 -4.82
N ILE A 139 -2.94 -11.79 -5.34
CA ILE A 139 -4.12 -12.11 -6.17
C ILE A 139 -3.66 -12.69 -7.51
N GLY A 140 -2.65 -12.09 -8.14
CA GLY A 140 -2.06 -12.61 -9.38
C GLY A 140 -1.35 -13.95 -9.19
N TYR A 141 -0.76 -14.19 -8.02
CA TYR A 141 -0.11 -15.46 -7.70
C TYR A 141 -1.12 -16.56 -7.36
N LYS A 142 -2.20 -16.22 -6.63
CA LYS A 142 -3.27 -17.15 -6.21
C LYS A 142 -4.58 -16.78 -6.89
N LYS A 143 -4.83 -17.33 -8.09
CA LYS A 143 -6.01 -17.01 -8.93
C LYS A 143 -7.35 -17.13 -8.18
N ASN A 144 -7.46 -18.06 -7.21
CA ASN A 144 -8.69 -18.26 -6.44
C ASN A 144 -9.07 -17.04 -5.58
N TYR A 145 -8.15 -16.12 -5.27
CA TYR A 145 -8.46 -14.93 -4.47
C TYR A 145 -9.48 -14.03 -5.15
N ALA A 146 -9.42 -13.86 -6.47
CA ALA A 146 -10.40 -13.07 -7.21
C ALA A 146 -11.81 -13.70 -7.12
N GLY A 147 -11.90 -15.03 -7.27
CA GLY A 147 -13.16 -15.76 -7.12
C GLY A 147 -13.76 -15.65 -5.72
N GLU A 148 -12.95 -15.71 -4.66
CA GLU A 148 -13.43 -15.50 -3.28
C GLU A 148 -13.92 -14.06 -3.06
N LEU A 149 -13.22 -13.06 -3.61
CA LEU A 149 -13.63 -11.65 -3.51
C LEU A 149 -14.94 -11.36 -4.26
N SER A 150 -15.21 -12.06 -5.38
CA SER A 150 -16.45 -11.89 -6.16
C SER A 150 -17.73 -12.19 -5.39
N LYS A 151 -17.63 -12.95 -4.28
CA LYS A 151 -18.76 -13.27 -3.40
C LYS A 151 -19.26 -12.06 -2.60
N PHE A 152 -18.55 -10.93 -2.65
CA PHE A 152 -18.84 -9.73 -1.86
C PHE A 152 -19.07 -8.52 -2.77
N PRO A 153 -20.31 -8.26 -3.24
CA PRO A 153 -20.61 -7.25 -4.27
C PRO A 153 -20.37 -5.79 -3.84
N PHE A 154 -20.18 -5.55 -2.54
CA PHE A 154 -19.87 -4.23 -1.97
C PHE A 154 -18.36 -3.94 -1.91
N VAL A 155 -17.51 -4.90 -2.33
CA VAL A 155 -16.05 -4.75 -2.37
C VAL A 155 -15.62 -4.12 -3.68
N THR A 156 -14.79 -3.09 -3.58
CA THR A 156 -14.00 -2.55 -4.68
C THR A 156 -12.53 -2.85 -4.40
N VAL A 157 -11.85 -3.53 -5.31
CA VAL A 157 -10.42 -3.83 -5.20
C VAL A 157 -9.63 -2.76 -5.91
N ARG A 158 -8.77 -2.06 -5.17
CA ARG A 158 -7.89 -1.02 -5.71
C ARG A 158 -6.48 -1.57 -5.82
N VAL A 159 -6.09 -1.97 -7.04
CA VAL A 159 -4.78 -2.55 -7.34
C VAL A 159 -3.80 -1.42 -7.66
N SER A 160 -2.78 -1.23 -6.81
CA SER A 160 -1.77 -0.19 -6.98
C SER A 160 -0.51 -0.74 -7.65
N LEU A 161 -0.42 -0.52 -8.97
CA LEU A 161 0.72 -0.84 -9.81
C LEU A 161 1.95 -0.01 -9.41
N LYS A 162 3.00 -0.72 -8.99
CA LYS A 162 4.27 -0.10 -8.56
C LYS A 162 5.19 0.09 -9.77
N GLY A 163 5.05 1.21 -10.46
CA GLY A 163 5.76 1.51 -11.71
C GLY A 163 5.00 1.01 -12.95
N CYS A 164 5.46 1.41 -14.14
CA CYS A 164 4.82 1.11 -15.41
C CYS A 164 5.58 0.06 -16.24
N SER A 165 6.60 -0.55 -15.65
CA SER A 165 7.40 -1.62 -16.27
C SER A 165 8.07 -2.47 -15.19
N PRO A 166 8.51 -3.69 -15.53
CA PRO A 166 9.27 -4.53 -14.60
C PRO A 166 10.51 -3.82 -14.02
N ASN A 167 11.27 -3.09 -14.84
CA ASN A 167 12.48 -2.39 -14.39
C ASN A 167 12.14 -1.26 -13.41
N GLU A 168 11.08 -0.47 -13.68
CA GLU A 168 10.62 0.56 -12.75
C GLU A 168 10.11 -0.05 -11.44
N PHE A 169 9.40 -1.18 -11.53
CA PHE A 169 8.97 -1.95 -10.37
C PHE A 169 10.14 -2.40 -9.50
N ASN A 170 11.17 -2.99 -10.10
CA ASN A 170 12.39 -3.38 -9.40
C ASN A 170 13.09 -2.17 -8.77
N ALA A 171 13.27 -1.08 -9.53
CA ALA A 171 13.91 0.12 -9.02
C ALA A 171 13.19 0.67 -7.77
N ILE A 172 11.87 0.77 -7.83
CA ILE A 172 11.03 1.33 -6.76
C ILE A 172 10.97 0.43 -5.52
N THR A 173 10.88 -0.89 -5.71
CA THR A 173 10.51 -1.84 -4.66
C THR A 173 11.67 -2.70 -4.17
N GLY A 174 12.68 -2.92 -5.02
CA GLY A 174 13.76 -3.90 -4.85
C GLY A 174 13.35 -5.36 -5.09
N ALA A 175 12.10 -5.64 -5.47
CA ALA A 175 11.63 -6.98 -5.77
C ALA A 175 12.01 -7.41 -7.19
N GLY A 176 12.05 -8.72 -7.46
CA GLY A 176 12.35 -9.25 -8.80
C GLY A 176 11.39 -8.73 -9.87
N GLU A 177 11.93 -8.39 -11.04
CA GLU A 177 11.17 -7.85 -12.18
C GLU A 177 10.04 -8.79 -12.61
N GLU A 178 10.27 -10.11 -12.50
CA GLU A 178 9.31 -11.16 -12.83
C GLU A 178 8.02 -11.09 -11.99
N PHE A 179 8.06 -10.45 -10.82
CA PHE A 179 6.88 -10.30 -9.97
C PHE A 179 5.96 -9.14 -10.38
N TYR A 180 6.41 -8.27 -11.29
CA TYR A 180 5.59 -7.19 -11.83
C TYR A 180 4.32 -7.74 -12.50
N ASP A 181 4.47 -8.83 -13.25
CA ASP A 181 3.41 -9.45 -14.04
C ASP A 181 2.24 -9.97 -13.19
N TYR A 182 2.50 -10.31 -11.92
CA TYR A 182 1.42 -10.69 -11.00
C TYR A 182 0.45 -9.53 -10.72
N GLN A 183 0.89 -8.28 -10.81
CA GLN A 183 -0.02 -7.14 -10.63
C GLN A 183 -1.00 -7.03 -11.80
N LEU A 184 -0.54 -7.30 -13.04
CA LEU A 184 -1.40 -7.31 -14.23
C LEU A 184 -2.33 -8.54 -14.24
N LYS A 185 -1.81 -9.71 -13.86
CA LYS A 185 -2.63 -10.93 -13.65
C LYS A 185 -3.74 -10.71 -12.63
N ALA A 186 -3.46 -9.96 -11.55
CA ALA A 186 -4.49 -9.63 -10.57
C ALA A 186 -5.64 -8.86 -11.19
N ILE A 187 -5.36 -7.82 -11.99
CA ILE A 187 -6.38 -7.03 -12.69
C ILE A 187 -7.18 -7.94 -13.62
N LYS A 188 -6.51 -8.75 -14.44
CA LYS A 188 -7.15 -9.74 -15.32
C LYS A 188 -8.09 -10.67 -14.56
N TYR A 189 -7.63 -11.30 -13.48
CA TYR A 189 -8.44 -12.23 -12.70
C TYR A 189 -9.62 -11.57 -12.01
N LEU A 190 -9.45 -10.34 -11.52
CA LEU A 190 -10.54 -9.57 -10.92
C LEU A 190 -11.63 -9.25 -11.95
N PHE A 191 -11.24 -8.83 -13.16
CA PHE A 191 -12.16 -8.59 -14.27
C PHE A 191 -12.86 -9.88 -14.73
N GLU A 192 -12.12 -10.98 -14.91
CA GLU A 192 -12.70 -12.30 -15.26
C GLU A 192 -13.75 -12.78 -14.24
N ASN A 193 -13.66 -12.32 -12.98
CA ASN A 193 -14.59 -12.66 -11.91
C ASN A 193 -15.61 -11.54 -11.60
N ASN A 194 -15.72 -10.51 -12.46
CA ASN A 194 -16.63 -9.37 -12.28
C ASN A 194 -16.48 -8.65 -10.93
N VAL A 195 -15.26 -8.57 -10.39
CA VAL A 195 -14.98 -7.83 -9.16
C VAL A 195 -14.77 -6.36 -9.52
N ASP A 196 -15.51 -5.46 -8.87
CA ASP A 196 -15.32 -4.02 -9.07
C ASP A 196 -13.89 -3.62 -8.73
N THR A 197 -13.19 -3.05 -9.70
CA THR A 197 -11.74 -2.89 -9.64
C THR A 197 -11.31 -1.52 -10.15
N ILE A 198 -10.40 -0.90 -9.40
CA ILE A 198 -9.71 0.34 -9.71
C ILE A 198 -8.23 0.05 -9.94
N VAL A 199 -7.67 0.55 -11.03
CA VAL A 199 -6.25 0.39 -11.37
C VAL A 199 -5.51 1.67 -11.02
N ALA A 200 -4.81 1.66 -9.89
CA ALA A 200 -4.01 2.79 -9.45
C ALA A 200 -2.57 2.68 -9.96
N ILE A 201 -2.07 3.69 -10.66
CA ILE A 201 -0.73 3.71 -11.26
C ILE A 201 0.13 4.72 -10.52
N THR A 202 1.24 4.30 -9.90
CA THR A 202 2.21 5.23 -9.32
C THR A 202 2.99 5.97 -10.41
N ILE A 203 2.35 6.97 -11.03
CA ILE A 203 2.84 7.66 -12.22
C ILE A 203 4.17 8.38 -11.98
N SER A 204 4.46 8.77 -10.74
CA SER A 204 5.68 9.49 -10.32
C SER A 204 7.00 8.90 -10.83
N PHE A 205 7.05 7.60 -11.12
CA PHE A 205 8.25 6.90 -11.54
C PHE A 205 8.15 6.27 -12.94
N CYS A 206 7.07 6.56 -13.67
CA CYS A 206 6.87 6.06 -15.02
C CYS A 206 7.42 7.04 -16.05
N ASN A 207 8.20 6.55 -17.00
CA ASN A 207 8.51 7.32 -18.20
C ASN A 207 7.34 7.27 -19.21
N LYS A 208 7.40 8.11 -20.25
CA LYS A 208 6.33 8.22 -21.26
C LYS A 208 6.08 6.89 -21.98
N ASP A 209 7.15 6.18 -22.34
CA ASP A 209 7.06 4.97 -23.15
C ASP A 209 6.57 3.78 -22.31
N SER A 210 7.04 3.64 -21.06
CA SER A 210 6.53 2.61 -20.14
C SER A 210 5.07 2.83 -19.80
N PHE A 211 4.67 4.08 -19.54
CA PHE A 211 3.26 4.41 -19.31
C PHE A 211 2.39 4.10 -20.53
N SER A 212 2.83 4.50 -21.73
CA SER A 212 2.10 4.21 -22.97
C SER A 212 1.92 2.71 -23.20
N ARG A 213 2.98 1.91 -22.99
CA ARG A 213 2.90 0.45 -23.11
C ARG A 213 1.98 -0.16 -22.06
N LEU A 214 2.05 0.30 -20.80
CA LEU A 214 1.15 -0.16 -19.76
C LEU A 214 -0.31 0.12 -20.11
N VAL A 215 -0.63 1.32 -20.62
CA VAL A 215 -2.00 1.65 -21.03
C VAL A 215 -2.47 0.73 -22.17
N GLN A 216 -1.62 0.43 -23.15
CA GLN A 216 -1.95 -0.54 -24.20
C GLN A 216 -2.25 -1.94 -23.64
N GLN A 217 -1.41 -2.44 -22.73
CA GLN A 217 -1.63 -3.72 -22.07
C GLN A 217 -2.92 -3.73 -21.25
N LEU A 218 -3.25 -2.62 -20.59
CA LEU A 218 -4.47 -2.47 -19.82
C LEU A 218 -5.71 -2.49 -20.73
N LEU A 219 -5.69 -1.80 -21.88
CA LEU A 219 -6.79 -1.80 -22.85
C LEU A 219 -7.14 -3.19 -23.37
N GLU A 220 -6.19 -4.12 -23.42
CA GLU A 220 -6.43 -5.52 -23.79
C GLU A 220 -7.20 -6.31 -22.71
N LEU A 221 -7.32 -5.79 -21.48
CA LEU A 221 -7.97 -6.48 -20.37
C LEU A 221 -9.47 -6.16 -20.23
N GLY A 222 -9.95 -5.01 -20.73
CA GLY A 222 -11.37 -4.65 -20.62
C GLY A 222 -11.71 -3.29 -21.25
N GLU A 223 -12.94 -3.18 -21.77
CA GLU A 223 -13.41 -2.03 -22.55
C GLU A 223 -13.55 -0.73 -21.72
N ASP A 224 -13.83 -0.84 -20.43
CA ASP A 224 -14.02 0.31 -19.51
C ASP A 224 -12.78 0.61 -18.66
N ILE A 225 -11.62 0.01 -18.97
CA ILE A 225 -10.45 0.10 -18.10
C ILE A 225 -9.92 1.52 -17.95
N ILE A 226 -10.10 2.37 -18.96
CA ILE A 226 -9.65 3.77 -18.93
C ILE A 226 -10.35 4.54 -17.82
N ASP A 227 -11.65 4.33 -17.63
CA ASP A 227 -12.45 4.98 -16.59
C ASP A 227 -12.12 4.47 -15.19
N ARG A 228 -11.42 3.33 -15.11
CA ARG A 228 -10.96 2.69 -13.86
C ARG A 228 -9.54 3.05 -13.48
N ILE A 229 -8.80 3.80 -14.31
CA ILE A 229 -7.41 4.18 -14.03
C ILE A 229 -7.36 5.41 -13.13
N GLU A 230 -6.63 5.28 -12.02
CA GLU A 230 -6.26 6.39 -11.14
C GLU A 230 -4.75 6.64 -11.19
N LEU A 231 -4.34 7.90 -11.34
CA LEU A 231 -2.93 8.28 -11.30
C LEU A 231 -2.51 8.70 -9.88
N GLU A 232 -1.58 7.96 -9.28
CA GLU A 232 -1.02 8.24 -7.96
C GLU A 232 0.29 9.04 -8.06
N VAL A 233 0.26 10.27 -7.54
CA VAL A 233 1.45 11.10 -7.39
C VAL A 233 2.01 11.00 -5.97
N VAL A 234 3.29 10.68 -5.84
CA VAL A 234 3.98 10.55 -4.55
C VAL A 234 4.06 11.89 -3.83
N LYS A 235 3.75 11.86 -2.53
CA LYS A 235 3.97 12.99 -1.61
C LYS A 235 5.36 12.91 -0.99
N LEU A 236 6.14 13.99 -1.10
CA LEU A 236 7.51 14.07 -0.56
C LEU A 236 7.51 14.46 0.92
N TYR A 237 7.00 13.58 1.78
CA TYR A 237 7.24 13.71 3.23
C TYR A 237 8.76 13.61 3.52
N PRO A 238 9.27 14.27 4.57
CA PRO A 238 10.73 14.31 4.84
C PRO A 238 11.40 12.92 4.86
N SER A 239 10.76 11.93 5.48
CA SER A 239 11.28 10.56 5.53
C SER A 239 11.29 9.86 4.17
N ILE A 240 10.30 10.15 3.30
CA ILE A 240 10.24 9.66 1.93
C ILE A 240 11.33 10.31 1.08
N ALA A 241 11.47 11.64 1.15
CA ALA A 241 12.48 12.39 0.42
C ALA A 241 13.90 11.88 0.74
N LYS A 242 14.20 11.65 2.03
CA LYS A 242 15.46 11.05 2.49
C LYS A 242 15.70 9.66 1.89
N ARG A 243 14.69 8.79 1.85
CA ARG A 243 14.82 7.43 1.30
C ARG A 243 15.01 7.41 -0.21
N LEU A 244 14.24 8.23 -0.93
CA LEU A 244 14.35 8.38 -2.38
C LEU A 244 15.73 8.91 -2.76
N CYS A 245 16.22 9.95 -2.08
CA CYS A 245 17.56 10.50 -2.30
C CYS A 245 18.66 9.44 -2.04
N LYS A 246 18.60 8.73 -0.90
CA LYS A 246 19.57 7.66 -0.58
C LYS A 246 19.57 6.52 -1.59
N SER A 247 18.41 6.21 -2.15
CA SER A 247 18.24 5.14 -3.15
C SER A 247 18.53 5.63 -4.58
N LYS A 248 18.85 6.92 -4.77
CA LYS A 248 19.04 7.57 -6.08
C LYS A 248 17.84 7.40 -7.02
N ILE A 249 16.62 7.39 -6.47
CA ILE A 249 15.37 7.30 -7.23
C ILE A 249 14.71 8.67 -7.22
N TYR A 250 14.54 9.24 -8.41
CA TYR A 250 14.01 10.58 -8.60
C TYR A 250 12.65 10.49 -9.31
N PRO A 251 11.54 10.83 -8.64
CA PRO A 251 10.26 10.92 -9.33
C PRO A 251 10.29 12.12 -10.28
N TRP A 252 9.68 12.01 -11.45
CA TRP A 252 9.57 13.13 -12.39
C TRP A 252 8.47 14.12 -12.00
N ILE A 253 7.51 13.65 -11.20
CA ILE A 253 6.39 14.42 -10.65
C ILE A 253 6.12 14.00 -9.21
N ALA A 254 5.90 14.97 -8.32
CA ALA A 254 5.62 14.72 -6.91
C ALA A 254 4.75 15.83 -6.31
N ILE A 255 4.25 15.63 -5.09
CA ILE A 255 3.50 16.64 -4.33
C ILE A 255 4.32 17.07 -3.11
N ASP A 256 4.45 18.38 -2.87
CA ASP A 256 4.91 18.90 -1.57
C ASP A 256 3.73 18.81 -0.59
N PRO A 257 3.77 17.94 0.44
CA PRO A 257 2.66 17.80 1.37
C PRO A 257 2.43 19.02 2.26
N ARG A 258 3.39 19.95 2.37
CA ARG A 258 3.28 21.17 3.22
C ARG A 258 2.47 22.25 2.53
N LYS A 259 2.69 22.41 1.22
CA LYS A 259 2.06 23.44 0.39
C LYS A 259 0.90 22.90 -0.44
N ASN A 260 0.77 21.58 -0.51
CA ASN A 260 -0.18 20.87 -1.38
C ASN A 260 -0.06 21.30 -2.85
N VAL A 261 1.18 21.47 -3.32
CA VAL A 261 1.50 21.86 -4.71
C VAL A 261 2.22 20.75 -5.45
N LEU A 262 1.99 20.70 -6.76
CA LEU A 262 2.67 19.80 -7.67
C LEU A 262 4.11 20.29 -7.94
N LEU A 263 5.06 19.36 -7.97
CA LEU A 263 6.48 19.60 -8.18
C LEU A 263 6.95 18.85 -9.43
N ARG A 264 7.91 19.45 -10.14
CA ARG A 264 8.62 18.86 -11.30
C ARG A 264 10.06 19.38 -11.35
N GLY A 265 10.93 18.66 -12.05
CA GLY A 265 12.31 19.09 -12.35
C GLY A 265 13.12 19.49 -11.10
N GLU A 266 13.82 20.63 -11.19
CA GLU A 266 14.71 21.14 -10.14
C GLU A 266 14.05 21.29 -8.76
N ALA A 267 12.74 21.56 -8.71
CA ALA A 267 12.02 21.67 -7.45
C ALA A 267 12.00 20.35 -6.66
N ILE A 268 11.90 19.21 -7.36
CA ILE A 268 11.99 17.87 -6.74
C ILE A 268 13.42 17.63 -6.27
N GLU A 269 14.41 17.90 -7.13
CA GLU A 269 15.82 17.70 -6.79
C GLU A 269 16.23 18.46 -5.53
N ARG A 270 15.81 19.71 -5.40
CA ARG A 270 16.09 20.53 -4.21
C ARG A 270 15.56 19.87 -2.94
N ILE A 271 14.31 19.42 -2.94
CA ILE A 271 13.71 18.75 -1.76
C ILE A 271 14.42 17.44 -1.44
N LEU A 272 14.79 16.66 -2.44
CA LEU A 272 15.51 15.40 -2.22
C LEU A 272 16.93 15.65 -1.66
N ARG A 273 17.64 16.65 -2.19
CA ARG A 273 18.97 17.07 -1.68
C ARG A 273 18.90 17.59 -0.24
N GLU A 274 17.89 18.41 0.08
CA GLU A 274 17.60 18.84 1.46
C GLU A 274 17.36 17.63 2.38
N GLY A 275 16.56 16.66 1.93
CA GLY A 275 16.30 15.42 2.67
C GLY A 275 17.57 14.58 2.93
N CYS A 276 18.57 14.68 2.07
CA CYS A 276 19.89 14.07 2.26
C CYS A 276 20.78 14.85 3.25
N ARG A 277 20.67 16.18 3.32
CA ARG A 277 21.46 17.05 4.22
C ARG A 277 21.01 17.04 5.68
N GLY A 278 19.79 16.60 5.98
CA GLY A 278 19.22 16.56 7.34
C GLY A 278 19.86 15.56 8.32
N ASN A 279 21.19 15.42 8.32
CA ASN A 279 21.96 14.54 9.21
C ASN A 279 23.42 15.02 9.42
N VAL A 280 23.72 16.33 9.31
CA VAL A 280 25.06 16.87 9.65
C VAL A 280 25.12 17.47 11.07
N ASP A 281 24.00 17.82 11.71
CA ASP A 281 24.01 18.48 13.03
C ASP A 281 23.24 17.72 14.13
N LYS A 282 23.55 16.44 14.35
CA LYS A 282 23.27 15.76 15.63
C LYS A 282 24.39 14.78 15.96
N ASP A 283 25.57 15.32 16.18
CA ASP A 283 26.61 14.65 16.94
C ASP A 283 26.45 14.99 18.43
N PRO A 284 26.12 14.05 19.33
CA PRO A 284 26.04 14.31 20.76
C PRO A 284 27.42 14.59 21.39
N SER A 285 28.52 14.49 20.66
CA SER A 285 29.87 14.65 21.21
C SER A 285 30.36 16.12 21.34
N ARG A 286 29.52 17.11 21.03
CA ARG A 286 29.88 18.54 21.18
C ARG A 286 29.23 19.27 22.36
N SER A 287 28.76 18.56 23.39
CA SER A 287 28.36 19.14 24.67
C SER A 287 29.33 18.82 25.81
N GLN A 288 30.64 18.92 25.55
CA GLN A 288 31.66 19.05 26.59
C GLN A 288 32.45 20.33 26.32
N GLY A 289 32.23 21.34 27.16
CA GLY A 289 33.05 22.55 27.12
C GLY A 289 32.36 23.77 27.73
N ARG A 290 32.36 23.83 29.07
CA ARG A 290 32.71 24.99 29.94
C ARG A 290 31.93 24.95 31.24
N LEU A 291 32.52 24.27 32.23
CA LEU A 291 32.46 24.72 33.62
C LEU A 291 33.49 25.85 33.73
N ASN A 292 33.01 27.07 33.96
CA ASN A 292 33.85 28.17 34.42
C ASN A 292 33.76 28.20 35.95
N ILE A 293 34.93 28.18 36.58
CA ILE A 293 35.21 28.85 37.86
C ILE A 293 35.18 30.36 37.58
#